data_AF-A0A380KYV2-F1
#
_entry.id   AF-A0A380KYV2-F1
#
_cell.length_a   1.000
_cell.length_b   1.000
_cell.length_c   1.000
_cell.angle_alpha   90.00
_cell.angle_beta   90.00
_cell.angle_gamma   90.00
#
_symmetry.space_group_name_H-M   'P 1'
#
loop_
_entity.id
_entity.type
_entity.pdbx_description
1 polymer ?
#
loop_
_entity_poly.entity_id
_entity_poly.type
_entity_poly.pdbx_seq_one_letter_code
_entity_poly.pdbx_strand_id
1 'polypeptide(L)'
;MRLKNLPSEFQEALPILEKIKAAGFEAYFVGGSVRDALLNRPIHDVDIASSSYPEETKRIFPRTIDVGIEHGTVLVLAGEREYEVTTFRTEDVYVDYRRPSQVTFVRSLEEDLKRRDFTINAFALDEAGNVIDKFAGLEDLDNHLLRAVGLAAERFNEDALRIMRGFRFQASLDFDLEAETFAAMTACAPLLEKISVERIFIEFDKLLTAPYWRRGLLSLINSRAYDFLPDLKNREAALMDLLEKTSPNTLFTSSEQAWASLLLALKPSSVKAFLKRWKTSNDFQKRVEQIVDIYYIRQERALNKRDCYCFELDLLREAEEIRQAQGLPVDFDHLQKTYDALSIHDKRQIVVKGRQLIEEFGFQPGPDLGKILSQVEQAIVDGELSNEKAAIMTFIKEKSSE
;
A
#
# COMPACT_ATOMS: atom_id res chain seq x y z
N MET A 1 -18.79 13.78 23.77
CA MET A 1 -18.06 12.66 24.42
C MET A 1 -16.71 13.18 24.91
N ARG A 2 -16.10 12.59 25.95
CA ARG A 2 -14.76 12.98 26.42
C ARG A 2 -13.86 11.75 26.57
N LEU A 3 -12.67 11.79 25.97
CA LEU A 3 -11.65 10.76 26.16
C LEU A 3 -11.10 10.88 27.59
N LYS A 4 -11.19 9.80 28.37
CA LYS A 4 -10.68 9.78 29.75
C LYS A 4 -9.16 9.83 29.79
N ASN A 5 -8.50 9.22 28.81
CA ASN A 5 -7.05 9.22 28.63
C ASN A 5 -6.77 9.63 27.19
N LEU A 6 -5.94 10.65 26.99
CA LEU A 6 -5.39 10.97 25.68
C LEU A 6 -4.33 9.90 25.32
N PRO A 7 -4.38 9.28 24.14
CA PRO A 7 -3.28 8.47 23.61
C PRO A 7 -1.94 9.19 23.68
N SER A 8 -0.84 8.42 23.78
CA SER A 8 0.53 8.96 23.87
C SER A 8 0.83 9.94 22.75
N GLU A 9 0.39 9.62 21.54
CA GLU A 9 0.63 10.41 20.33
C GLU A 9 0.02 11.81 20.46
N PHE A 10 -1.19 11.91 21.02
CA PHE A 10 -1.83 13.21 21.30
C PHE A 10 -1.20 13.94 22.47
N GLN A 11 -0.74 13.24 23.51
CA GLN A 11 -0.03 13.88 24.63
C GLN A 11 1.26 14.53 24.16
N GLU A 12 2.00 13.88 23.26
CA GLU A 12 3.23 14.41 22.69
C GLU A 12 2.99 15.61 21.76
N ALA A 13 1.86 15.63 21.06
CA ALA A 13 1.46 16.72 20.18
C ALA A 13 0.75 17.88 20.93
N LEU A 14 0.33 17.68 22.17
CA LEU A 14 -0.41 18.65 23.00
C LEU A 14 0.29 20.02 23.11
N PRO A 15 1.62 20.10 23.31
CA PRO A 15 2.32 21.40 23.37
C PRO A 15 2.15 22.25 22.11
N ILE A 16 1.90 21.62 20.95
CA ILE A 16 1.65 22.33 19.69
C ILE A 16 0.30 23.04 19.74
N LEU A 17 -0.76 22.33 20.16
CA LEU A 17 -2.10 22.92 20.34
C LEU A 17 -2.07 24.06 21.37
N GLU A 18 -1.46 23.82 22.53
CA GLU A 18 -1.36 24.81 23.60
C GLU A 18 -0.63 26.08 23.14
N LYS A 19 0.46 25.93 22.38
CA LYS A 19 1.22 27.08 21.87
C LYS A 19 0.43 27.89 20.85
N ILE A 20 -0.32 27.23 19.97
CA ILE A 20 -1.20 27.91 19.01
C ILE A 20 -2.31 28.66 19.74
N LYS A 21 -2.91 28.04 20.77
CA LYS A 21 -3.94 28.65 21.62
C LYS A 21 -3.42 29.83 22.43
N ALA A 22 -2.22 29.72 22.99
CA ALA A 22 -1.55 30.82 23.69
C ALA A 22 -1.28 32.03 22.78
N ALA A 23 -1.13 31.81 21.47
CA ALA A 23 -1.02 32.87 20.47
C ALA A 23 -2.36 33.48 20.04
N GLY A 24 -3.49 33.02 20.60
CA GLY A 24 -4.83 33.55 20.35
C GLY A 24 -5.62 32.86 19.23
N PHE A 25 -5.17 31.69 18.77
CA PHE A 25 -5.83 30.93 17.70
C PHE A 25 -6.47 29.64 18.22
N GLU A 26 -7.51 29.16 17.55
CA GLU A 26 -8.05 27.82 17.79
C GLU A 26 -7.16 26.74 17.15
N ALA A 27 -7.05 25.58 17.81
CA ALA A 27 -6.35 24.40 17.31
C ALA A 27 -6.97 23.12 17.89
N TYR A 28 -7.07 22.08 17.07
CA TYR A 28 -7.66 20.79 17.43
C TYR A 28 -6.91 19.65 16.74
N PHE A 29 -6.88 18.48 17.36
CA PHE A 29 -6.57 17.24 16.63
C PHE A 29 -7.78 16.87 15.77
N VAL A 30 -7.56 16.39 14.55
CA VAL A 30 -8.64 16.12 13.60
C VAL A 30 -8.43 14.84 12.80
N GLY A 31 -9.48 14.41 12.09
CA GLY A 31 -9.36 13.40 11.06
C GLY A 31 -9.27 11.96 11.57
N GLY A 32 -8.51 11.14 10.85
CA GLY A 32 -8.41 9.70 11.10
C GLY A 32 -7.80 9.38 12.46
N SER A 33 -6.89 10.22 12.95
CA SER A 33 -6.27 10.07 14.27
C SER A 33 -7.31 10.05 15.41
N VAL A 34 -8.31 10.93 15.35
CA VAL A 34 -9.38 11.02 16.36
C VAL A 34 -10.30 9.81 16.26
N ARG A 35 -10.65 9.38 15.05
CA ARG A 35 -11.42 8.14 14.82
C ARG A 35 -10.70 6.93 15.40
N ASP A 36 -9.41 6.80 15.10
CA ASP A 36 -8.61 5.65 15.51
C ASP A 36 -8.43 5.64 17.04
N ALA A 37 -8.28 6.81 17.67
CA ALA A 37 -8.34 6.94 19.13
C ALA A 37 -9.68 6.46 19.71
N LEU A 38 -10.81 6.81 19.09
CA LEU A 38 -12.14 6.39 19.53
C LEU A 38 -12.36 4.88 19.37
N LEU A 39 -11.78 4.27 18.33
CA LEU A 39 -11.83 2.84 18.06
C LEU A 39 -10.75 2.03 18.81
N ASN A 40 -9.94 2.66 19.66
CA ASN A 40 -8.77 2.05 20.32
C ASN A 40 -7.80 1.37 19.33
N ARG A 41 -7.59 2.00 18.18
CA ARG A 41 -6.64 1.56 17.14
C ARG A 41 -5.32 2.33 17.27
N PRO A 42 -4.20 1.75 16.79
CA PRO A 42 -2.94 2.49 16.71
C PRO A 42 -3.09 3.78 15.90
N ILE A 43 -2.56 4.88 16.44
CA ILE A 43 -2.51 6.17 15.74
C ILE A 43 -1.14 6.24 15.05
N HIS A 44 -1.15 6.39 13.73
CA HIS A 44 0.08 6.51 12.95
C HIS A 44 0.56 7.96 12.86
N ASP A 45 -0.35 8.85 12.46
CA ASP A 45 -0.06 10.26 12.25
C ASP A 45 -1.09 11.13 13.01
N VAL A 46 -0.62 12.23 13.59
CA VAL A 46 -1.46 13.19 14.32
C VAL A 46 -1.61 14.46 13.48
N ASP A 47 -2.79 14.62 12.89
CA ASP A 47 -3.16 15.81 12.13
C ASP A 47 -3.71 16.90 13.05
N ILE A 48 -3.17 18.11 12.93
CA ILE A 48 -3.63 19.28 13.68
C ILE A 48 -4.30 20.25 12.69
N ALA A 49 -5.53 20.66 12.99
CA ALA A 49 -6.18 21.74 12.28
C ALA A 49 -6.26 22.99 13.15
N SER A 50 -6.01 24.16 12.56
CA SER A 50 -6.00 25.42 13.29
C SER A 50 -6.63 26.57 12.52
N SER A 51 -7.17 27.54 13.26
CA SER A 51 -7.56 28.83 12.71
C SER A 51 -6.36 29.73 12.33
N SER A 52 -5.13 29.38 12.69
CA SER A 52 -3.93 30.13 12.31
C SER A 52 -3.56 29.88 10.85
N TYR A 53 -3.37 30.96 10.11
CA TYR A 53 -2.96 30.93 8.70
C TYR A 53 -1.50 30.48 8.60
N PRO A 54 -1.02 29.99 7.45
CA PRO A 54 0.33 29.42 7.37
C PRO A 54 1.43 30.37 7.86
N GLU A 55 1.36 31.65 7.50
CA GLU A 55 2.30 32.68 7.96
C GLU A 55 2.14 33.02 9.45
N GLU A 56 0.93 32.88 10.02
CA GLU A 56 0.70 33.01 11.46
C GLU A 56 1.32 31.81 12.20
N THR A 57 1.12 30.59 11.71
CA THR A 57 1.75 29.36 12.23
C THR A 57 3.27 29.46 12.21
N LYS A 58 3.86 29.96 11.13
CA LYS A 58 5.32 30.18 11.00
C LYS A 58 5.87 31.24 11.96
N ARG A 59 5.05 32.20 12.41
CA ARG A 59 5.44 33.15 13.47
C ARG A 59 5.41 32.50 14.86
N ILE A 60 4.52 31.54 15.08
CA ILE A 60 4.39 30.81 16.35
C ILE A 60 5.55 29.79 16.50
N PHE A 61 5.97 29.15 15.40
CA PHE A 61 6.99 28.10 15.40
C PHE A 61 8.23 28.50 14.61
N PRO A 62 9.42 28.56 15.23
CA PRO A 62 10.64 28.99 14.53
C PRO A 62 11.20 27.94 13.56
N ARG A 63 10.83 26.66 13.72
CA ARG A 63 11.28 25.54 12.87
C ARG A 63 10.08 24.95 12.14
N THR A 64 9.92 25.31 10.87
CA THR A 64 8.82 24.84 10.03
C THR A 64 9.30 24.50 8.62
N ILE A 65 8.60 23.59 7.95
CA ILE A 65 8.79 23.28 6.53
C ILE A 65 7.48 23.54 5.79
N ASP A 66 7.57 24.22 4.65
CA ASP A 66 6.42 24.54 3.82
C ASP A 66 6.06 23.30 2.97
N VAL A 67 5.16 22.46 3.50
CA VAL A 67 4.67 21.23 2.85
C VAL A 67 3.25 21.51 2.33
N GLY A 68 3.16 22.23 1.22
CA GLY A 68 1.86 22.55 0.61
C GLY A 68 1.17 23.79 1.20
N ILE A 69 1.93 24.88 1.31
CA ILE A 69 1.41 26.17 1.81
C ILE A 69 0.21 26.70 1.00
N GLU A 70 0.13 26.38 -0.29
CA GLU A 70 -1.00 26.68 -1.18
C GLU A 70 -2.31 25.98 -0.73
N HIS A 71 -2.19 24.91 0.05
CA HIS A 71 -3.32 24.18 0.63
C HIS A 71 -3.46 24.43 2.13
N GLY A 72 -2.64 25.30 2.71
CA GLY A 72 -2.72 25.69 4.12
C GLY A 72 -1.98 24.76 5.07
N THR A 73 -1.16 23.83 4.58
CA THR A 73 -0.43 22.88 5.43
C THR A 73 1.00 23.36 5.67
N VAL A 74 1.40 23.39 6.94
CA VAL A 74 2.74 23.71 7.42
C VAL A 74 3.20 22.58 8.33
N LEU A 75 4.38 22.04 8.06
CA LEU A 75 4.98 21.03 8.92
C LEU A 75 5.76 21.72 10.03
N VAL A 76 5.38 21.48 11.28
CA VAL A 76 6.01 22.04 12.47
C VAL A 76 6.99 21.03 13.05
N LEU A 77 8.27 21.43 13.17
CA LEU A 77 9.32 20.60 13.74
C LEU A 77 9.44 20.87 15.24
N ALA A 78 9.02 19.91 16.07
CA ALA A 78 9.07 20.02 17.52
C ALA A 78 9.88 18.86 18.12
N GLY A 79 11.08 19.19 18.63
CA GLY A 79 12.05 18.18 19.06
C GLY A 79 12.58 17.39 17.86
N GLU A 80 12.41 16.07 17.91
CA GLU A 80 12.75 15.11 16.85
C GLU A 80 11.52 14.66 16.03
N ARG A 81 10.35 15.26 16.28
CA ARG A 81 9.10 14.92 15.60
C ARG A 81 8.59 16.03 14.70
N GLU A 82 7.75 15.63 13.77
CA GLU A 82 7.14 16.49 12.76
C GLU A 82 5.62 16.41 12.91
N TYR A 83 4.94 17.56 12.88
CA TYR A 83 3.49 17.65 13.03
C TYR A 83 2.90 18.46 11.89
N GLU A 84 1.90 17.91 11.20
CA GLU A 84 1.18 18.63 10.15
C GLU A 84 0.13 19.56 10.77
N VAL A 85 0.36 20.86 10.65
CA VAL A 85 -0.61 21.90 11.05
C VAL A 85 -1.25 22.46 9.80
N THR A 86 -2.54 22.20 9.63
CA THR A 86 -3.33 22.66 8.48
C THR A 86 -4.31 23.75 8.90
N THR A 87 -4.28 24.89 8.21
CA THR A 87 -5.25 25.97 8.42
C THR A 87 -6.65 25.50 8.03
N PHE A 88 -7.67 25.86 8.82
CA PHE A 88 -9.07 25.62 8.47
C PHE A 88 -9.35 26.21 7.09
N ARG A 89 -9.97 25.41 6.24
CA ARG A 89 -10.20 25.82 4.86
C ARG A 89 -11.54 25.32 4.37
N THR A 90 -12.12 26.11 3.48
CA THR A 90 -13.14 25.66 2.53
C THR A 90 -12.50 25.52 1.16
N GLU A 91 -13.12 24.69 0.33
CA GLU A 91 -12.63 24.40 -1.01
C GLU A 91 -13.73 24.87 -1.97
N ASP A 92 -13.37 25.76 -2.91
CA ASP A 92 -14.29 26.26 -3.94
C ASP A 92 -14.53 25.21 -5.04
N VAL A 93 -15.29 25.56 -6.08
CA VAL A 93 -15.58 24.69 -7.23
C VAL A 93 -14.32 23.95 -7.69
N TYR A 94 -14.40 22.62 -7.71
CA TYR A 94 -13.31 21.76 -8.09
C TYR A 94 -13.15 21.71 -9.61
N VAL A 95 -11.91 21.93 -10.05
CA VAL A 95 -11.44 21.71 -11.41
C VAL A 95 -10.94 20.28 -11.51
N ASP A 96 -11.31 19.61 -12.60
CA ASP A 96 -10.95 18.21 -12.89
C ASP A 96 -11.28 17.21 -11.77
N TYR A 97 -12.35 17.48 -11.00
CA TYR A 97 -12.86 16.60 -9.92
C TYR A 97 -11.81 16.23 -8.88
N ARG A 98 -10.87 17.16 -8.62
CA ARG A 98 -9.78 16.97 -7.65
C ARG A 98 -9.28 18.27 -7.04
N ARG A 99 -8.95 19.27 -7.86
CA ARG A 99 -8.29 20.48 -7.37
C ARG A 99 -9.33 21.57 -7.20
N PRO A 100 -9.57 22.09 -5.99
CA PRO A 100 -10.39 23.27 -5.88
C PRO A 100 -9.75 24.39 -6.70
N SER A 101 -10.58 25.14 -7.43
CA SER A 101 -10.13 26.32 -8.18
C SER A 101 -9.44 27.34 -7.26
N GLN A 102 -9.89 27.38 -6.01
CA GLN A 102 -9.31 28.18 -4.95
C GLN A 102 -9.49 27.48 -3.60
N VAL A 103 -8.45 27.51 -2.77
CA VAL A 103 -8.56 27.17 -1.35
C VAL A 103 -8.79 28.47 -0.59
N THR A 104 -9.88 28.55 0.16
CA THR A 104 -10.22 29.71 0.96
C THR A 104 -10.00 29.38 2.43
N PHE A 105 -9.03 30.04 3.06
CA PHE A 105 -8.81 29.89 4.49
C PHE A 105 -9.93 30.56 5.27
N VAL A 106 -10.45 29.84 6.25
CA VAL A 106 -11.51 30.28 7.14
C VAL A 106 -11.01 30.19 8.57
N ARG A 107 -11.78 30.73 9.52
CA ARG A 107 -11.50 30.56 10.96
C ARG A 107 -12.55 29.69 11.67
N SER A 108 -13.49 29.11 10.92
CA SER A 108 -14.51 28.21 11.45
C SER A 108 -14.07 26.75 11.34
N LEU A 109 -13.99 26.06 12.47
CA LEU A 109 -13.78 24.61 12.52
C LEU A 109 -14.91 23.86 11.79
N GLU A 110 -16.16 24.31 11.95
CA GLU A 110 -17.33 23.64 11.37
C GLU A 110 -17.25 23.58 9.84
N GLU A 111 -16.79 24.67 9.21
CA GLU A 111 -16.58 24.72 7.76
C GLU A 111 -15.45 23.78 7.30
N ASP A 112 -14.38 23.63 8.09
CA ASP A 112 -13.32 22.65 7.80
C ASP A 112 -13.80 21.20 7.93
N LEU A 113 -14.60 20.91 8.95
CA LEU A 113 -15.14 19.56 9.17
C LEU A 113 -16.20 19.22 8.11
N LYS A 114 -17.00 20.18 7.66
CA LYS A 114 -18.05 20.00 6.63
C LYS A 114 -17.50 19.52 5.30
N ARG A 115 -16.29 19.96 4.91
CA ARG A 115 -15.66 19.54 3.65
C ARG A 115 -15.01 18.15 3.68
N ARG A 116 -15.07 17.43 4.81
CA ARG A 116 -14.44 16.10 4.91
C ARG A 116 -15.26 15.04 4.20
N ASP A 117 -14.65 13.86 4.01
CA ASP A 117 -15.22 12.79 3.21
C ASP A 117 -16.36 12.07 3.93
N PHE A 118 -16.09 11.51 5.11
CA PHE A 118 -17.03 10.72 5.90
C PHE A 118 -17.21 11.29 7.31
N THR A 119 -18.40 11.12 7.88
CA THR A 119 -18.78 11.62 9.22
C THR A 119 -17.81 11.14 10.30
N ILE A 120 -17.40 9.88 10.24
CA ILE A 120 -16.42 9.27 11.16
C ILE A 120 -14.99 9.85 11.04
N ASN A 121 -14.70 10.65 10.01
CA ASN A 121 -13.44 11.38 9.85
C ASN A 121 -13.61 12.88 10.11
N ALA A 122 -14.83 13.34 10.39
CA ALA A 122 -15.19 14.73 10.62
C ALA A 122 -15.25 15.07 12.13
N PHE A 123 -14.34 14.46 12.90
CA PHE A 123 -14.14 14.77 14.30
C PHE A 123 -13.07 15.81 14.52
N ALA A 124 -13.22 16.57 15.60
CA ALA A 124 -12.15 17.34 16.22
C ALA A 124 -12.03 16.99 17.70
N LEU A 125 -10.83 17.08 18.25
CA LEU A 125 -10.52 16.77 19.63
C LEU A 125 -9.70 17.93 20.23
N ASP A 126 -10.17 18.47 21.35
CA ASP A 126 -9.49 19.54 22.07
C ASP A 126 -8.43 19.01 23.06
N GLU A 127 -7.64 19.92 23.63
CA GLU A 127 -6.60 19.68 24.63
C GLU A 127 -7.12 19.07 25.93
N ALA A 128 -8.41 19.26 26.24
CA ALA A 128 -9.05 18.69 27.41
C ALA A 128 -9.60 17.28 27.16
N GLY A 129 -9.48 16.78 25.93
CA GLY A 129 -9.96 15.47 25.48
C GLY A 129 -11.43 15.46 25.10
N ASN A 130 -12.08 16.61 24.89
CA ASN A 130 -13.46 16.67 24.44
C ASN A 130 -13.53 16.46 22.94
N VAL A 131 -14.37 15.50 22.53
CA VAL A 131 -14.65 15.21 21.13
C VAL A 131 -15.76 16.14 20.66
N ILE A 132 -15.44 16.93 19.64
CA ILE A 132 -16.34 17.80 18.92
C ILE A 132 -16.84 17.04 17.68
N ASP A 133 -18.12 16.74 17.68
CA ASP A 133 -18.84 16.12 16.57
C ASP A 133 -19.98 17.03 16.13
N LYS A 134 -19.96 17.44 14.87
CA LYS A 134 -20.94 18.35 14.25
C LYS A 134 -21.81 17.65 13.19
N PHE A 135 -21.49 16.40 12.84
CA PHE A 135 -22.05 15.71 11.68
C PHE A 135 -22.52 14.29 12.01
N ALA A 136 -22.85 14.04 13.29
CA ALA A 136 -23.32 12.74 13.81
C ALA A 136 -22.33 11.58 13.57
N GLY A 137 -21.03 11.87 13.50
CA GLY A 137 -20.01 10.86 13.30
C GLY A 137 -19.93 9.86 14.46
N LEU A 138 -20.22 10.26 15.70
CA LEU A 138 -20.20 9.35 16.86
C LEU A 138 -21.28 8.27 16.75
N GLU A 139 -22.48 8.64 16.27
CA GLU A 139 -23.56 7.70 16.02
C GLU A 139 -23.22 6.74 14.89
N ASP A 140 -22.67 7.24 13.78
CA ASP A 140 -22.21 6.39 12.68
C ASP A 140 -21.05 5.48 13.12
N LEU A 141 -20.16 5.94 14.00
CA LEU A 141 -19.06 5.15 14.56
C LEU A 141 -19.60 3.99 15.42
N ASP A 142 -20.57 4.26 16.30
CA ASP A 142 -21.22 3.24 17.13
C ASP A 142 -21.98 2.21 16.28
N ASN A 143 -22.64 2.68 15.21
CA ASN A 143 -23.40 1.85 14.26
C ASN A 143 -22.52 1.15 13.21
N HIS A 144 -21.19 1.34 13.23
CA HIS A 144 -20.26 0.80 12.23
C HIS A 144 -20.65 1.16 10.79
N LEU A 145 -21.02 2.43 10.56
CA LEU A 145 -21.55 2.93 9.30
C LEU A 145 -20.62 4.00 8.68
N LEU A 146 -20.37 3.88 7.38
CA LEU A 146 -19.65 4.85 6.55
C LEU A 146 -20.66 5.71 5.80
N ARG A 147 -20.85 6.93 6.30
CA ARG A 147 -21.74 7.95 5.73
C ARG A 147 -20.93 9.16 5.28
N ALA A 148 -21.23 9.69 4.09
CA ALA A 148 -20.60 10.92 3.62
C ALA A 148 -21.03 12.14 4.45
N VAL A 149 -20.16 13.13 4.61
CA VAL A 149 -20.53 14.39 5.28
C VAL A 149 -21.47 15.20 4.37
N GLY A 150 -22.67 15.52 4.84
CA GLY A 150 -23.65 16.27 4.04
C GLY A 150 -24.17 15.48 2.84
N LEU A 151 -24.21 16.10 1.66
CA LEU A 151 -24.71 15.44 0.44
C LEU A 151 -23.59 14.62 -0.22
N ALA A 152 -23.75 13.29 -0.22
CA ALA A 152 -22.77 12.35 -0.76
C ALA A 152 -22.35 12.67 -2.20
N ALA A 153 -23.32 12.99 -3.07
CA ALA A 153 -23.04 13.35 -4.46
C ALA A 153 -22.13 14.58 -4.58
N GLU A 154 -22.32 15.61 -3.74
CA GLU A 154 -21.43 16.77 -3.72
C GLU A 154 -20.02 16.35 -3.29
N ARG A 155 -19.90 15.57 -2.21
CA ARG A 155 -18.59 15.12 -1.72
C ARG A 155 -17.80 14.34 -2.77
N PHE A 156 -18.45 13.51 -3.58
CA PHE A 156 -17.79 12.73 -4.63
C PHE A 156 -17.53 13.52 -5.93
N ASN A 157 -18.31 14.57 -6.22
CA ASN A 157 -18.02 15.49 -7.32
C ASN A 157 -16.82 16.40 -7.02
N GLU A 158 -16.61 16.73 -5.75
CA GLU A 158 -15.46 17.51 -5.29
C GLU A 158 -14.13 16.74 -5.47
N ASP A 159 -14.01 15.55 -4.86
CA ASP A 159 -12.86 14.65 -5.06
C ASP A 159 -13.37 13.22 -5.25
N ALA A 160 -13.37 12.76 -6.50
CA ALA A 160 -13.85 11.42 -6.84
C ALA A 160 -13.00 10.31 -6.18
N LEU A 161 -11.77 10.61 -5.73
CA LEU A 161 -10.97 9.65 -4.96
C LEU A 161 -11.66 9.22 -3.65
N ARG A 162 -12.58 10.03 -3.11
CA ARG A 162 -13.36 9.67 -1.92
C ARG A 162 -14.18 8.39 -2.10
N ILE A 163 -14.54 8.05 -3.34
CA ILE A 163 -15.18 6.78 -3.68
C ILE A 163 -14.23 5.61 -3.35
N MET A 164 -12.98 5.66 -3.83
CA MET A 164 -11.98 4.63 -3.53
C MET A 164 -11.64 4.58 -2.03
N ARG A 165 -11.57 5.75 -1.37
CA ARG A 165 -11.38 5.83 0.09
C ARG A 165 -12.52 5.15 0.85
N GLY A 166 -13.77 5.26 0.37
CA GLY A 166 -14.93 4.58 0.95
C GLY A 166 -14.76 3.06 0.94
N PHE A 167 -14.42 2.48 -0.21
CA PHE A 167 -14.16 1.03 -0.31
C PHE A 167 -12.96 0.60 0.54
N ARG A 168 -11.89 1.39 0.56
CA ARG A 168 -10.73 1.14 1.44
C ARG A 168 -11.13 1.18 2.91
N PHE A 169 -11.91 2.18 3.33
CA PHE A 169 -12.32 2.30 4.74
C PHE A 169 -13.22 1.15 5.16
N GLN A 170 -14.14 0.71 4.30
CA GLN A 170 -14.92 -0.50 4.53
C GLN A 170 -14.00 -1.71 4.73
N ALA A 171 -12.98 -1.86 3.87
CA ALA A 171 -11.99 -2.93 4.00
C ALA A 171 -11.10 -2.82 5.26
N SER A 172 -10.87 -1.60 5.77
CA SER A 172 -9.97 -1.35 6.90
C SER A 172 -10.65 -1.40 8.27
N LEU A 173 -11.92 -1.00 8.31
CA LEU A 173 -12.69 -0.77 9.54
C LEU A 173 -13.82 -1.77 9.75
N ASP A 174 -14.19 -2.56 8.73
CA ASP A 174 -15.32 -3.50 8.74
C ASP A 174 -16.70 -2.82 8.83
N PHE A 175 -16.81 -1.58 8.35
CA PHE A 175 -18.03 -0.79 8.41
C PHE A 175 -18.92 -1.00 7.18
N ASP A 176 -20.24 -0.92 7.36
CA ASP A 176 -21.19 -0.89 6.26
C ASP A 176 -21.18 0.48 5.56
N LEU A 177 -21.43 0.50 4.25
CA LEU A 177 -21.65 1.76 3.53
C LEU A 177 -23.13 2.14 3.64
N GLU A 178 -23.41 3.38 4.03
CA GLU A 178 -24.78 3.88 4.03
C GLU A 178 -25.38 3.88 2.61
N ALA A 179 -26.67 3.56 2.49
CA ALA A 179 -27.30 3.23 1.22
C ALA A 179 -27.23 4.39 0.21
N GLU A 180 -27.53 5.62 0.65
CA GLU A 180 -27.48 6.83 -0.14
C GLU A 180 -26.04 7.18 -0.55
N THR A 181 -25.09 6.99 0.37
CA THR A 181 -23.65 7.14 0.14
C THR A 181 -23.19 6.15 -0.92
N PHE A 182 -23.54 4.87 -0.81
CA PHE A 182 -23.20 3.84 -1.80
C PHE A 182 -23.85 4.09 -3.17
N ALA A 183 -25.11 4.54 -3.20
CA ALA A 183 -25.78 4.94 -4.43
C ALA A 183 -25.07 6.12 -5.11
N ALA A 184 -24.66 7.13 -4.35
CA ALA A 184 -23.88 8.25 -4.86
C ALA A 184 -22.48 7.84 -5.33
N MET A 185 -21.80 6.93 -4.63
CA MET A 185 -20.53 6.34 -5.08
C MET A 185 -20.68 5.64 -6.43
N THR A 186 -21.75 4.87 -6.60
CA THR A 186 -22.07 4.16 -7.85
C THR A 186 -22.35 5.14 -8.98
N ALA A 187 -23.18 6.17 -8.75
CA ALA A 187 -23.51 7.18 -9.75
C ALA A 187 -22.30 8.04 -10.15
N CYS A 188 -21.40 8.34 -9.21
CA CYS A 188 -20.22 9.17 -9.43
C CYS A 188 -18.97 8.38 -9.84
N ALA A 189 -19.03 7.04 -9.88
CA ALA A 189 -17.90 6.18 -10.27
C ALA A 189 -17.20 6.56 -11.59
N PRO A 190 -17.91 7.04 -12.65
CA PRO A 190 -17.25 7.49 -13.88
C PRO A 190 -16.22 8.60 -13.69
N LEU A 191 -16.34 9.40 -12.62
CA LEU A 191 -15.41 10.48 -12.30
C LEU A 191 -14.02 9.96 -11.92
N LEU A 192 -13.89 8.68 -11.56
CA LEU A 192 -12.60 8.05 -11.25
C LEU A 192 -11.62 8.11 -12.42
N GLU A 193 -12.09 8.15 -13.67
CA GLU A 193 -11.22 8.31 -14.86
C GLU A 193 -10.45 9.64 -14.87
N LYS A 194 -10.91 10.63 -14.09
CA LYS A 194 -10.26 11.95 -13.96
C LYS A 194 -9.17 11.97 -12.90
N ILE A 195 -9.12 10.94 -12.05
CA ILE A 195 -8.16 10.85 -10.96
C ILE A 195 -6.85 10.24 -11.46
N SER A 196 -5.73 10.81 -11.00
CA SER A 196 -4.39 10.30 -11.30
C SER A 196 -4.24 8.86 -10.83
N VAL A 197 -3.70 8.01 -11.69
CA VAL A 197 -3.52 6.58 -11.43
C VAL A 197 -2.70 6.30 -10.16
N GLU A 198 -1.71 7.14 -9.85
CA GLU A 198 -0.89 7.01 -8.64
C GLU A 198 -1.73 7.08 -7.36
N ARG A 199 -2.75 7.96 -7.32
CA ARG A 199 -3.66 8.07 -6.17
C ARG A 199 -4.61 6.88 -6.09
N ILE A 200 -5.12 6.45 -7.24
CA ILE A 200 -5.96 5.26 -7.33
C ILE A 200 -5.20 4.02 -6.86
N PHE A 201 -3.94 3.87 -7.27
CA PHE A 201 -3.05 2.80 -6.84
C PHE A 201 -2.93 2.77 -5.31
N ILE A 202 -2.62 3.89 -4.66
CA ILE A 202 -2.47 3.97 -3.20
C ILE A 202 -3.75 3.51 -2.48
N GLU A 203 -4.92 3.96 -2.93
CA GLU A 203 -6.18 3.59 -2.28
C GLU A 203 -6.56 2.13 -2.55
N PHE A 204 -6.32 1.63 -3.76
CA PHE A 204 -6.62 0.25 -4.12
C PHE A 204 -5.65 -0.74 -3.47
N ASP A 205 -4.38 -0.39 -3.36
CA ASP A 205 -3.36 -1.15 -2.65
C ASP A 205 -3.70 -1.31 -1.17
N LYS A 206 -4.06 -0.21 -0.50
CA LYS A 206 -4.54 -0.23 0.89
C LYS A 206 -5.85 -1.00 1.05
N LEU A 207 -6.72 -1.00 0.04
CA LEU A 207 -7.93 -1.82 0.06
C LEU A 207 -7.58 -3.30 0.02
N LEU A 208 -6.71 -3.72 -0.90
CA LEU A 208 -6.34 -5.12 -1.08
C LEU A 208 -5.59 -5.68 0.13
N THR A 209 -4.76 -4.88 0.78
CA THR A 209 -3.94 -5.29 1.94
C THR A 209 -4.68 -5.18 3.29
N ALA A 210 -5.91 -4.68 3.31
CA ALA A 210 -6.66 -4.48 4.54
C ALA A 210 -7.32 -5.77 5.08
N PRO A 211 -7.61 -5.87 6.39
CA PRO A 211 -8.14 -7.09 7.00
C PRO A 211 -9.46 -7.59 6.40
N TYR A 212 -10.30 -6.67 5.92
CA TYR A 212 -11.60 -6.94 5.33
C TYR A 212 -11.62 -6.61 3.83
N TRP A 213 -10.47 -6.74 3.14
CA TRP A 213 -10.31 -6.44 1.71
C TRP A 213 -11.40 -7.04 0.82
N ARG A 214 -11.88 -8.24 1.16
CA ARG A 214 -12.96 -8.93 0.44
C ARG A 214 -14.25 -8.12 0.41
N ARG A 215 -14.61 -7.46 1.53
CA ARG A 215 -15.81 -6.61 1.63
C ARG A 215 -15.66 -5.38 0.75
N GLY A 216 -14.53 -4.67 0.87
CA GLY A 216 -14.25 -3.48 0.06
C GLY A 216 -14.20 -3.80 -1.44
N LEU A 217 -13.58 -4.93 -1.82
CA LEU A 217 -13.53 -5.38 -3.20
C LEU A 217 -14.91 -5.76 -3.72
N LEU A 218 -15.72 -6.46 -2.92
CA LEU A 218 -17.10 -6.80 -3.30
C LEU A 218 -17.95 -5.54 -3.51
N SER A 219 -17.83 -4.54 -2.66
CA SER A 219 -18.53 -3.26 -2.85
C SER A 219 -18.04 -2.49 -4.07
N LEU A 220 -16.73 -2.51 -4.37
CA LEU A 220 -16.16 -1.98 -5.62
C LEU A 220 -16.75 -2.67 -6.86
N ILE A 221 -16.93 -3.99 -6.80
CA ILE A 221 -17.57 -4.81 -7.84
C ILE A 221 -19.04 -4.42 -7.99
N ASN A 222 -19.80 -4.43 -6.90
CA ASN A 222 -21.22 -4.13 -6.91
C ASN A 222 -21.54 -2.71 -7.40
N SER A 223 -20.65 -1.74 -7.14
CA SER A 223 -20.81 -0.36 -7.63
C SER A 223 -20.33 -0.17 -9.07
N ARG A 224 -19.74 -1.20 -9.69
CA ARG A 224 -19.04 -1.12 -11.00
C ARG A 224 -17.95 -0.06 -11.09
N ALA A 225 -17.40 0.37 -9.95
CA ALA A 225 -16.35 1.39 -9.96
C ALA A 225 -15.04 0.87 -10.58
N TYR A 226 -14.82 -0.45 -10.56
CA TYR A 226 -13.70 -1.09 -11.24
C TYR A 226 -13.66 -0.81 -12.75
N ASP A 227 -14.78 -0.49 -13.40
CA ASP A 227 -14.81 -0.22 -14.85
C ASP A 227 -14.04 1.05 -15.26
N PHE A 228 -13.79 1.93 -14.29
CA PHE A 228 -13.09 3.20 -14.46
C PHE A 228 -11.65 3.15 -13.93
N LEU A 229 -11.20 1.98 -13.45
CA LEU A 229 -9.84 1.76 -13.00
C LEU A 229 -8.97 1.20 -14.13
N PRO A 230 -7.65 1.49 -14.16
CA PRO A 230 -6.76 1.05 -15.23
C PRO A 230 -6.82 -0.46 -15.45
N ASP A 231 -7.09 -0.89 -16.68
CA ASP A 231 -7.14 -2.30 -17.12
C ASP A 231 -8.16 -3.22 -16.41
N LEU A 232 -9.06 -2.67 -15.59
CA LEU A 232 -10.09 -3.45 -14.89
C LEU A 232 -11.47 -3.43 -15.57
N LYS A 233 -11.64 -2.62 -16.62
CA LYS A 233 -12.87 -2.59 -17.40
C LYS A 233 -13.31 -3.96 -17.89
N ASN A 234 -14.57 -4.32 -17.64
CA ASN A 234 -15.17 -5.62 -17.95
C ASN A 234 -14.46 -6.82 -17.29
N ARG A 235 -13.78 -6.64 -16.15
CA ARG A 235 -13.09 -7.72 -15.41
C ARG A 235 -13.87 -8.27 -14.21
N GLU A 236 -15.17 -8.01 -14.13
CA GLU A 236 -16.07 -8.47 -13.05
C GLU A 236 -15.85 -9.94 -12.70
N ALA A 237 -15.94 -10.83 -13.69
CA ALA A 237 -15.81 -12.27 -13.49
C ALA A 237 -14.44 -12.66 -12.89
N ALA A 238 -13.36 -11.98 -13.28
CA ALA A 238 -12.03 -12.25 -12.75
C ALA A 238 -11.86 -11.70 -11.32
N LEU A 239 -12.46 -10.56 -10.99
CA LEU A 239 -12.47 -10.03 -9.63
C LEU A 239 -13.32 -10.91 -8.69
N MET A 240 -14.44 -11.43 -9.17
CA MET A 240 -15.25 -12.41 -8.45
C MET A 240 -14.51 -13.73 -8.28
N ASP A 241 -13.79 -14.21 -9.31
CA ASP A 241 -12.94 -15.41 -9.24
C ASP A 241 -11.86 -15.30 -8.15
N LEU A 242 -11.26 -14.11 -7.99
CA LEU A 242 -10.33 -13.83 -6.88
C LEU A 242 -11.01 -14.03 -5.52
N LEU A 243 -12.22 -13.50 -5.34
CA LEU A 243 -12.98 -13.68 -4.10
C LEU A 243 -13.35 -15.16 -3.88
N GLU A 244 -13.84 -15.85 -4.90
CA GLU A 244 -14.33 -17.23 -4.77
C GLU A 244 -13.20 -18.23 -4.51
N LYS A 245 -12.06 -18.08 -5.18
CA LYS A 245 -10.92 -19.00 -5.03
C LYS A 245 -10.08 -18.74 -3.80
N THR A 246 -10.10 -17.52 -3.26
CA THR A 246 -9.31 -17.18 -2.08
C THR A 246 -10.12 -17.46 -0.82
N SER A 247 -9.54 -18.20 0.13
CA SER A 247 -10.20 -18.53 1.40
C SER A 247 -10.68 -17.27 2.13
N PRO A 248 -11.87 -17.29 2.79
CA PRO A 248 -12.49 -16.08 3.34
C PRO A 248 -11.65 -15.29 4.34
N ASN A 249 -10.80 -15.96 5.11
CA ASN A 249 -9.96 -15.35 6.16
C ASN A 249 -8.53 -15.06 5.68
N THR A 250 -8.28 -15.09 4.37
CA THR A 250 -6.94 -14.83 3.84
C THR A 250 -6.59 -13.36 4.02
N LEU A 251 -5.45 -13.12 4.65
CA LEU A 251 -4.79 -11.83 4.72
C LEU A 251 -3.54 -11.88 3.87
N PHE A 252 -3.32 -10.87 3.04
CA PHE A 252 -2.07 -10.75 2.30
C PHE A 252 -0.97 -10.23 3.22
N THR A 253 0.20 -10.85 3.13
CA THR A 253 1.37 -10.52 3.96
C THR A 253 2.17 -9.35 3.41
N SER A 254 2.00 -9.04 2.12
CA SER A 254 2.63 -7.91 1.43
C SER A 254 1.69 -7.31 0.38
N SER A 255 2.02 -6.10 -0.08
CA SER A 255 1.37 -5.48 -1.24
C SER A 255 1.63 -6.34 -2.48
N GLU A 256 2.86 -6.78 -2.68
CA GLU A 256 3.28 -7.59 -3.82
C GLU A 256 2.47 -8.88 -3.93
N GLN A 257 2.21 -9.57 -2.82
CA GLN A 257 1.40 -10.77 -2.77
C GLN A 257 -0.06 -10.48 -3.15
N ALA A 258 -0.64 -9.40 -2.63
CA ALA A 258 -2.01 -9.00 -2.93
C ALA A 258 -2.20 -8.72 -4.43
N TRP A 259 -1.25 -7.99 -5.02
CA TRP A 259 -1.25 -7.69 -6.46
C TRP A 259 -0.96 -8.92 -7.31
N ALA A 260 -0.06 -9.82 -6.88
CA ALA A 260 0.18 -11.08 -7.56
C ALA A 260 -1.10 -11.94 -7.59
N SER A 261 -1.80 -12.06 -6.47
CA SER A 261 -3.08 -12.78 -6.38
C SER A 261 -4.13 -12.20 -7.33
N LEU A 262 -4.26 -10.86 -7.35
CA LEU A 262 -5.13 -10.16 -8.32
C LEU A 262 -4.76 -10.49 -9.77
N LEU A 263 -3.47 -10.46 -10.11
CA LEU A 263 -3.01 -10.69 -11.48
C LEU A 263 -3.17 -12.15 -11.92
N LEU A 264 -3.07 -13.11 -11.00
CA LEU A 264 -3.35 -14.52 -11.27
C LEU A 264 -4.83 -14.75 -11.61
N ALA A 265 -5.74 -13.97 -11.03
CA ALA A 265 -7.16 -13.98 -11.37
C ALA A 265 -7.43 -13.25 -12.70
N LEU A 266 -6.83 -12.07 -12.90
CA LEU A 266 -7.02 -11.26 -14.12
C LEU A 266 -6.40 -11.85 -15.38
N LYS A 267 -5.30 -12.60 -15.23
CA LYS A 267 -4.50 -13.21 -16.30
C LYS A 267 -4.21 -12.23 -17.45
N PRO A 268 -3.55 -11.07 -17.18
CA PRO A 268 -3.18 -10.14 -18.24
C PRO A 268 -2.15 -10.79 -19.17
N SER A 269 -2.06 -10.31 -20.41
CA SER A 269 -1.04 -10.77 -21.37
C SER A 269 0.39 -10.47 -20.93
N SER A 270 0.59 -9.46 -20.08
CA SER A 270 1.87 -9.12 -19.48
C SER A 270 1.65 -8.48 -18.11
N VAL A 271 2.20 -9.11 -17.06
CA VAL A 271 2.21 -8.60 -15.68
C VAL A 271 2.90 -7.24 -15.61
N LYS A 272 4.12 -7.15 -16.15
CA LYS A 272 4.90 -5.92 -16.17
C LYS A 272 4.19 -4.77 -16.87
N ALA A 273 3.56 -5.01 -18.03
CA ALA A 273 2.85 -3.96 -18.76
C ALA A 273 1.62 -3.46 -18.01
N PHE A 274 0.90 -4.36 -17.32
CA PHE A 274 -0.22 -4.02 -16.45
C PHE A 274 0.23 -3.12 -15.30
N LEU A 275 1.22 -3.56 -14.52
CA LEU A 275 1.71 -2.82 -13.35
C LEU A 275 2.33 -1.46 -13.71
N LYS A 276 2.93 -1.35 -14.90
CA LYS A 276 3.43 -0.08 -15.43
C LYS A 276 2.30 0.93 -15.70
N ARG A 277 1.14 0.48 -16.18
CA ARG A 277 -0.03 1.36 -16.36
C ARG A 277 -0.60 1.84 -15.02
N TRP A 278 -0.45 1.03 -13.97
CA TRP A 278 -0.72 1.38 -12.58
C TRP A 278 0.35 2.26 -11.91
N LYS A 279 1.37 2.72 -12.65
CA LYS A 279 2.39 3.69 -12.17
C LYS A 279 3.21 3.20 -10.97
N THR A 280 3.34 1.89 -10.82
CA THR A 280 4.12 1.26 -9.75
C THR A 280 5.64 1.37 -9.98
N SER A 281 6.44 1.19 -8.92
CA SER A 281 7.91 1.20 -9.03
C SER A 281 8.43 -0.02 -9.82
N ASN A 282 9.62 0.09 -10.40
CA ASN A 282 10.23 -1.04 -11.14
C ASN A 282 10.53 -2.24 -10.22
N ASP A 283 10.88 -1.97 -8.96
CA ASP A 283 11.16 -3.01 -7.97
C ASP A 283 9.90 -3.79 -7.62
N PHE A 284 8.81 -3.06 -7.34
CA PHE A 284 7.48 -3.62 -7.12
C PHE A 284 7.03 -4.48 -8.31
N GLN A 285 7.16 -3.97 -9.53
CA GLN A 285 6.83 -4.70 -10.76
C GLN A 285 7.56 -6.04 -10.85
N LYS A 286 8.87 -6.03 -10.56
CA LYS A 286 9.72 -7.22 -10.63
C LYS A 286 9.31 -8.24 -9.57
N ARG A 287 9.11 -7.82 -8.32
CA ARG A 287 8.72 -8.72 -7.23
C ARG A 287 7.38 -9.40 -7.50
N VAL A 288 6.37 -8.64 -7.94
CA VAL A 288 5.06 -9.20 -8.33
C VAL A 288 5.18 -10.18 -9.50
N GLU A 289 5.96 -9.84 -10.53
CA GLU A 289 6.21 -10.72 -11.68
C GLU A 289 6.85 -12.05 -11.23
N GLN A 290 7.83 -11.99 -10.33
CA GLN A 290 8.46 -13.19 -9.77
C GLN A 290 7.49 -14.06 -8.98
N ILE A 291 6.61 -13.49 -8.14
CA ILE A 291 5.59 -14.26 -7.40
C ILE A 291 4.64 -14.97 -8.37
N VAL A 292 4.22 -14.28 -9.43
CA VAL A 292 3.36 -14.86 -10.48
C VAL A 292 4.09 -15.99 -11.23
N ASP A 293 5.36 -15.81 -11.58
CA ASP A 293 6.18 -16.83 -12.24
C ASP A 293 6.34 -18.08 -11.36
N ILE A 294 6.67 -17.91 -10.08
CA ILE A 294 6.79 -19.01 -9.10
C ILE A 294 5.46 -19.77 -9.01
N TYR A 295 4.34 -19.05 -8.94
CA TYR A 295 3.01 -19.65 -8.89
C TYR A 295 2.73 -20.52 -10.12
N TYR A 296 3.08 -20.06 -11.32
CA TYR A 296 2.91 -20.85 -12.55
C TYR A 296 3.85 -22.05 -12.62
N ILE A 297 5.13 -21.92 -12.22
CA ILE A 297 6.04 -23.07 -12.08
C ILE A 297 5.40 -24.13 -11.18
N ARG A 298 4.78 -23.70 -10.08
CA ARG A 298 4.10 -24.58 -9.11
C ARG A 298 2.82 -25.22 -9.64
N GLN A 299 2.22 -24.73 -10.72
CA GLN A 299 1.12 -25.43 -11.38
C GLN A 299 1.61 -26.62 -12.19
N GLU A 300 2.84 -26.56 -12.71
CA GLU A 300 3.41 -27.58 -13.58
C GLU A 300 4.21 -28.64 -12.79
N ARG A 301 4.96 -28.21 -11.77
CA ARG A 301 5.86 -29.08 -11.02
C ARG A 301 6.18 -28.55 -9.61
N ALA A 302 6.85 -29.36 -8.80
CA ALA A 302 7.42 -28.90 -7.54
C ALA A 302 8.61 -27.94 -7.78
N LEU A 303 8.85 -27.03 -6.83
CA LEU A 303 10.05 -26.19 -6.83
C LEU A 303 11.28 -27.07 -6.55
N ASN A 304 12.33 -26.86 -7.31
CA ASN A 304 13.61 -27.52 -7.13
C ASN A 304 14.68 -26.52 -6.64
N LYS A 305 15.90 -26.99 -6.43
CA LYS A 305 17.02 -26.15 -5.98
C LYS A 305 17.30 -24.98 -6.92
N ARG A 306 17.20 -25.18 -8.24
CA ARG A 306 17.42 -24.11 -9.21
C ARG A 306 16.38 -23.00 -9.08
N ASP A 307 15.11 -23.34 -8.87
CA ASP A 307 14.08 -22.33 -8.61
C ASP A 307 14.37 -21.61 -7.29
N CYS A 308 14.71 -22.36 -6.23
CA CYS A 308 15.06 -21.80 -4.93
C CYS A 308 16.29 -20.88 -4.98
N TYR A 309 17.21 -21.10 -5.92
CA TYR A 309 18.36 -20.25 -6.16
C TYR A 309 18.01 -19.00 -6.99
N CYS A 310 17.06 -19.11 -7.93
CA CYS A 310 16.64 -18.01 -8.81
C CYS A 310 15.79 -16.95 -8.09
N PHE A 311 15.10 -17.32 -7.02
CA PHE A 311 14.15 -16.47 -6.31
C PHE A 311 14.52 -16.31 -4.83
N GLU A 312 14.19 -15.15 -4.27
CA GLU A 312 14.34 -14.90 -2.84
C GLU A 312 13.33 -15.75 -2.05
N LEU A 313 13.71 -16.20 -0.85
CA LEU A 313 12.91 -17.13 -0.06
C LEU A 313 11.54 -16.56 0.32
N ASP A 314 11.47 -15.27 0.62
CA ASP A 314 10.22 -14.54 0.87
C ASP A 314 9.27 -14.63 -0.32
N LEU A 315 9.74 -14.41 -1.55
CA LEU A 315 8.91 -14.51 -2.77
C LEU A 315 8.39 -15.94 -3.00
N LEU A 316 9.22 -16.96 -2.74
CA LEU A 316 8.80 -18.37 -2.81
C LEU A 316 7.68 -18.66 -1.80
N ARG A 317 7.83 -18.15 -0.58
CA ARG A 317 6.83 -18.31 0.48
C ARG A 317 5.54 -17.57 0.15
N GLU A 318 5.63 -16.33 -0.34
CA GLU A 318 4.46 -15.53 -0.73
C GLU A 318 3.64 -16.23 -1.83
N ALA A 319 4.30 -16.88 -2.80
CA ALA A 319 3.62 -17.67 -3.83
C ALA A 319 2.96 -18.95 -3.28
N GLU A 320 3.62 -19.67 -2.36
CA GLU A 320 3.02 -20.82 -1.67
C GLU A 320 1.85 -20.40 -0.76
N GLU A 321 1.92 -19.25 -0.10
CA GLU A 321 0.81 -18.68 0.70
C GLU A 321 -0.41 -18.37 -0.18
N ILE A 322 -0.23 -17.83 -1.40
CA ILE A 322 -1.33 -17.68 -2.37
C ILE A 322 -1.94 -19.05 -2.72
N ARG A 323 -1.11 -20.06 -2.98
CA ARG A 323 -1.58 -21.44 -3.25
C ARG A 323 -2.37 -22.00 -2.07
N GLN A 324 -1.85 -21.83 -0.86
CA GLN A 324 -2.51 -22.28 0.38
C GLN A 324 -3.87 -21.60 0.54
N ALA A 325 -3.93 -20.29 0.31
CA ALA A 325 -5.18 -19.53 0.36
C ALA A 325 -6.20 -20.03 -0.66
N GLN A 326 -5.75 -20.60 -1.78
CA GLN A 326 -6.59 -21.24 -2.80
C GLN A 326 -6.90 -22.72 -2.53
N GLY A 327 -6.51 -23.25 -1.37
CA GLY A 327 -6.72 -24.66 -1.01
C GLY A 327 -5.85 -25.65 -1.79
N LEU A 328 -4.80 -25.17 -2.46
CA LEU A 328 -3.84 -26.03 -3.16
C LEU A 328 -2.82 -26.62 -2.18
N PRO A 329 -2.23 -27.79 -2.49
CA PRO A 329 -1.22 -28.40 -1.63
C PRO A 329 0.07 -27.57 -1.63
N VAL A 330 0.58 -27.36 -0.41
CA VAL A 330 1.79 -26.60 -0.08
C VAL A 330 2.61 -27.38 0.95
N ASP A 331 3.93 -27.20 0.95
CA ASP A 331 4.84 -27.77 1.94
C ASP A 331 5.95 -26.77 2.27
N PHE A 332 5.67 -25.93 3.29
CA PHE A 332 6.60 -24.89 3.71
C PHE A 332 7.89 -25.45 4.32
N ASP A 333 7.82 -26.60 4.99
CA ASP A 333 8.99 -27.24 5.60
C ASP A 333 9.93 -27.80 4.53
N HIS A 334 9.37 -28.41 3.49
CA HIS A 334 10.15 -28.88 2.35
C HIS A 334 10.75 -27.72 1.56
N LEU A 335 10.01 -26.63 1.35
CA LEU A 335 10.53 -25.42 0.73
C LEU A 335 11.74 -24.87 1.51
N GLN A 336 11.59 -24.70 2.82
CA GLN A 336 12.66 -24.20 3.68
C GLN A 336 13.89 -25.11 3.63
N LYS A 337 13.70 -26.43 3.78
CA LYS A 337 14.80 -27.41 3.69
C LYS A 337 15.51 -27.38 2.34
N THR A 338 14.77 -27.21 1.25
CA THR A 338 15.34 -27.14 -0.10
C THR A 338 16.17 -25.87 -0.28
N TYR A 339 15.69 -24.75 0.25
CA TYR A 339 16.41 -23.48 0.24
C TYR A 339 17.67 -23.52 1.11
N ASP A 340 17.58 -24.05 2.33
CA ASP A 340 18.72 -24.17 3.25
C ASP A 340 19.79 -25.17 2.76
N ALA A 341 19.40 -26.11 1.90
CA ALA A 341 20.30 -27.08 1.28
C ALA A 341 21.06 -26.52 0.06
N LEU A 342 20.87 -25.25 -0.30
CA LEU A 342 21.62 -24.60 -1.37
C LEU A 342 23.08 -24.39 -0.95
N SER A 343 24.01 -24.85 -1.80
CA SER A 343 25.45 -24.64 -1.58
C SER A 343 25.85 -23.16 -1.70
N ILE A 344 25.08 -22.40 -2.49
CA ILE A 344 25.25 -20.96 -2.74
C ILE A 344 23.88 -20.30 -2.91
N HIS A 345 23.76 -19.05 -2.50
CA HIS A 345 22.59 -18.19 -2.68
C HIS A 345 22.86 -17.02 -3.65
N ASP A 346 24.12 -16.75 -3.99
CA ASP A 346 24.49 -15.73 -4.96
C ASP A 346 25.71 -16.19 -5.77
N LYS A 347 25.70 -16.01 -7.09
CA LYS A 347 26.82 -16.33 -8.00
C LYS A 347 28.16 -15.74 -7.56
N ARG A 348 28.16 -14.65 -6.80
CA ARG A 348 29.36 -14.01 -6.23
C ARG A 348 30.05 -14.91 -5.22
N GLN A 349 29.35 -15.84 -4.59
CA GLN A 349 29.89 -16.83 -3.66
C GLN A 349 30.70 -17.93 -4.35
N ILE A 350 30.57 -18.11 -5.67
CA ILE A 350 31.37 -19.08 -6.42
C ILE A 350 32.86 -18.71 -6.28
N VAL A 351 33.67 -19.63 -5.77
CA VAL A 351 35.09 -19.38 -5.43
C VAL A 351 36.00 -19.25 -6.64
N VAL A 352 35.57 -19.74 -7.80
CA VAL A 352 36.27 -19.61 -9.08
C VAL A 352 35.68 -18.49 -9.92
N LYS A 353 36.52 -17.55 -10.36
CA LYS A 353 36.14 -16.45 -11.25
C LYS A 353 36.68 -16.67 -12.66
N GLY A 354 36.05 -16.04 -13.65
CA GLY A 354 36.44 -16.17 -15.07
C GLY A 354 37.91 -15.86 -15.34
N ARG A 355 38.53 -14.93 -14.57
CA ARG A 355 39.97 -14.64 -14.68
C ARG A 355 40.86 -15.87 -14.43
N GLN A 356 40.51 -16.69 -13.45
CA GLN A 356 41.28 -17.91 -13.14
C GLN A 356 41.13 -18.95 -14.25
N LEU A 357 39.98 -18.99 -14.93
CA LEU A 357 39.78 -19.88 -16.08
C LEU A 357 40.60 -19.44 -17.29
N ILE A 358 40.76 -18.14 -17.50
CA ILE A 358 41.63 -17.59 -18.55
C ILE A 358 43.10 -17.94 -18.24
N GLU A 359 43.54 -17.74 -16.99
CA GLU A 359 44.93 -17.95 -16.58
C GLU A 359 45.33 -19.45 -16.51
N GLU A 360 44.46 -20.32 -15.99
CA GLU A 360 44.80 -21.74 -15.75
C GLU A 360 44.41 -22.69 -16.89
N PHE A 361 43.40 -22.33 -17.70
CA PHE A 361 42.88 -23.17 -18.79
C PHE A 361 42.94 -22.52 -20.17
N GLY A 362 43.40 -21.27 -20.28
CA GLY A 362 43.57 -20.59 -21.57
C GLY A 362 42.27 -20.19 -22.27
N PHE A 363 41.14 -20.17 -21.53
CA PHE A 363 39.87 -19.69 -22.10
C PHE A 363 40.00 -18.26 -22.62
N GLN A 364 39.32 -17.98 -23.73
CA GLN A 364 39.21 -16.61 -24.24
C GLN A 364 37.95 -15.93 -23.69
N PRO A 365 37.99 -14.61 -23.41
CA PRO A 365 36.79 -13.86 -23.07
C PRO A 365 35.74 -14.00 -24.19
N GLY A 366 34.56 -14.52 -23.86
CA GLY A 366 33.51 -14.75 -24.85
C GLY A 366 32.39 -15.66 -24.37
N PRO A 367 31.46 -16.02 -25.28
CA PRO A 367 30.29 -16.83 -24.96
C PRO A 367 30.63 -18.19 -24.33
N ASP A 368 31.72 -18.84 -24.75
CA ASP A 368 32.08 -20.18 -24.26
C ASP A 368 32.58 -20.18 -22.82
N LEU A 369 33.33 -19.14 -22.41
CA LEU A 369 33.65 -18.91 -21.01
C LEU A 369 32.38 -18.69 -20.17
N GLY A 370 31.41 -17.95 -20.71
CA GLY A 370 30.10 -17.76 -20.08
C GLY A 370 29.35 -19.08 -19.89
N LYS A 371 29.32 -19.95 -20.90
CA LYS A 371 28.67 -21.27 -20.83
C LYS A 371 29.29 -22.14 -19.73
N ILE A 372 30.61 -22.23 -19.65
CA ILE A 372 31.27 -23.04 -18.62
C ILE A 372 31.02 -22.48 -17.22
N LEU A 373 31.08 -21.16 -17.04
CA LEU A 373 30.75 -20.54 -15.75
C LEU A 373 29.30 -20.84 -15.35
N SER A 374 28.36 -20.80 -16.29
CA SER A 374 26.95 -21.17 -16.03
C SER A 374 26.77 -22.66 -15.73
N GLN A 375 27.54 -23.56 -16.36
CA GLN A 375 27.50 -24.99 -16.05
C GLN A 375 28.03 -25.27 -14.64
N VAL A 376 29.15 -24.64 -14.25
CA VAL A 376 29.69 -24.72 -12.89
C VAL A 376 28.67 -24.21 -11.88
N GLU A 377 28.07 -23.05 -12.15
CA GLU A 377 27.02 -22.46 -11.31
C GLU A 377 25.84 -23.44 -11.12
N GLN A 378 25.31 -24.00 -12.22
CA GLN A 378 24.20 -24.96 -12.15
C GLN A 378 24.58 -26.23 -11.37
N ALA A 379 25.76 -26.80 -11.63
CA ALA A 379 26.21 -28.01 -10.92
C ALA A 379 26.38 -27.77 -9.41
N ILE A 380 26.84 -26.58 -9.00
CA ILE A 380 26.94 -26.21 -7.58
C ILE A 380 25.55 -26.07 -6.95
N VAL A 381 24.63 -25.41 -7.64
CA VAL A 381 23.25 -25.20 -7.17
C VAL A 381 22.50 -26.52 -7.03
N ASP A 382 22.66 -27.45 -7.97
CA ASP A 382 22.05 -28.77 -7.90
C ASP A 382 22.64 -29.63 -6.76
N GLY A 383 23.84 -29.27 -6.28
CA GLY A 383 24.60 -30.01 -5.28
C GLY A 383 25.42 -31.16 -5.87
N GLU A 384 25.61 -31.16 -7.19
CA GLU A 384 26.47 -32.11 -7.92
C GLU A 384 27.96 -31.73 -7.80
N LEU A 385 28.25 -30.45 -7.52
CA LEU A 385 29.60 -29.90 -7.41
C LEU A 385 29.77 -29.11 -6.11
N SER A 386 30.81 -29.40 -5.32
CA SER A 386 31.13 -28.56 -4.15
C SER A 386 31.70 -27.21 -4.60
N ASN A 387 31.38 -26.13 -3.87
CA ASN A 387 31.93 -24.80 -4.12
C ASN A 387 33.38 -24.67 -3.60
N GLU A 388 34.24 -25.60 -3.99
CA GLU A 388 35.66 -25.65 -3.64
C GLU A 388 36.50 -25.54 -4.92
N LYS A 389 37.59 -24.78 -4.85
CA LYS A 389 38.43 -24.51 -6.03
C LYS A 389 38.87 -25.82 -6.71
N ALA A 390 39.35 -26.80 -5.94
CA ALA A 390 39.85 -28.06 -6.48
C ALA A 390 38.77 -28.88 -7.22
N ALA A 391 37.56 -28.96 -6.66
CA ALA A 391 36.44 -29.67 -7.28
C ALA A 391 36.02 -28.97 -8.58
N ILE A 392 35.89 -27.65 -8.57
CA ILE A 392 35.52 -26.85 -9.75
C ILE A 392 36.57 -27.00 -10.86
N MET A 393 37.87 -26.92 -10.54
CA MET A 393 38.92 -27.08 -11.56
C MET A 393 38.91 -28.47 -12.19
N THR A 394 38.62 -29.52 -11.42
CA THR A 394 38.51 -30.90 -11.94
C THR A 394 37.31 -31.03 -12.88
N PHE A 395 36.14 -30.53 -12.47
CA PHE A 395 34.94 -30.52 -13.30
C PHE A 395 35.16 -29.82 -14.65
N ILE A 396 35.86 -28.69 -14.66
CA ILE A 396 36.17 -27.95 -15.88
C ILE A 396 37.13 -28.71 -16.80
N LYS A 397 38.12 -29.43 -16.24
CA LYS A 397 39.04 -30.27 -17.03
C LYS A 397 38.28 -31.37 -17.78
N GLU A 398 37.37 -32.05 -17.09
CA GLU A 398 36.55 -33.11 -17.67
C GLU A 398 35.67 -32.56 -18.80
N LYS A 399 35.00 -31.42 -18.56
CA LYS A 399 34.14 -30.76 -19.56
C LYS A 399 34.87 -30.14 -20.74
N SER A 400 36.16 -29.83 -20.61
CA SER A 400 36.99 -29.29 -21.70
C SER A 400 37.65 -30.40 -22.54
N SER A 401 37.54 -31.65 -22.10
CA SER A 401 38.08 -32.84 -22.78
C SER A 401 37.00 -33.61 -23.57
N GLU A 402 35.73 -33.29 -23.35
CA GLU A 402 34.56 -33.66 -24.17
C GLU A 402 34.36 -32.63 -25.31
#